data_AF-A0A1A7BZP6-F1
#
_entry.id   AF-A0A1A7BZP6-F1
#
_cell.length_a   1.000
_cell.length_b   1.000
_cell.length_c   1.000
_cell.angle_alpha   90.00
_cell.angle_beta   90.00
_cell.angle_gamma   90.00
#
_symmetry.space_group_name_H-M   'P 1'
#
loop_
_entity.id
_entity.type
_entity.pdbx_description
1 polymer ?
#
loop_
_entity_poly.entity_id
_entity_poly.type
_entity_poly.pdbx_seq_one_letter_code
_entity_poly.pdbx_strand_id
1 'polypeptide(L)' 'MDQVTQQNAALVEEAAAAAASLQEQAGALSGVVSVFRLDGVAPAPVRASVPAAVARTALQTAPATRKGRPSHDEWEQF' A
#
# COMPACT_ATOMS: atom_id res chain seq x y z
N MET A 1 32.86 -0.78 5.89
CA MET A 1 31.40 -0.73 6.11
C MET A 1 30.66 -1.47 4.98
N ASP A 2 31.27 -2.48 4.36
CA ASP A 2 30.93 -2.78 2.97
C ASP A 2 30.21 -4.12 2.79
N GLN A 3 30.36 -5.04 3.74
CA GLN A 3 29.80 -6.39 3.66
C GLN A 3 28.28 -6.41 3.80
N VAL A 4 27.70 -5.62 4.71
CA VAL A 4 26.25 -5.53 4.90
C VAL A 4 25.58 -4.84 3.71
N THR A 5 26.23 -3.84 3.13
CA THR A 5 25.74 -3.16 1.92
C THR A 5 25.73 -4.08 0.72
N GLN A 6 26.80 -4.88 0.53
CA GLN A 6 26.85 -5.90 -0.52
C GLN A 6 25.82 -7.01 -0.29
N GLN A 7 25.62 -7.44 0.96
CA GLN A 7 24.59 -8.42 1.32
C GLN A 7 23.20 -7.90 0.99
N ASN A 8 22.90 -6.64 1.34
CA ASN A 8 21.62 -6.02 1.02
C ASN A 8 21.41 -5.89 -0.49
N ALA A 9 22.45 -5.55 -1.25
CA ALA A 9 22.38 -5.52 -2.70
C ALA A 9 22.08 -6.91 -3.30
N ALA A 10 22.76 -7.95 -2.82
CA ALA A 10 22.53 -9.32 -3.25
C ALA A 10 21.12 -9.82 -2.91
N LEU A 11 20.61 -9.51 -1.71
CA LEU A 11 19.24 -9.86 -1.29
C LEU A 11 18.18 -9.13 -2.13
N VAL A 12 18.42 -7.87 -2.49
CA VAL A 12 17.50 -7.11 -3.37
C VAL A 12 17.49 -7.71 -4.78
N GLU A 13 18.65 -8.09 -5.31
CA GLU A 13 18.75 -8.74 -6.62
C GLU A 13 18.05 -10.12 -6.63
N GLU A 14 18.24 -10.93 -5.59
CA GLU A 14 17.57 -12.22 -5.43
C GLU A 14 16.05 -12.05 -5.32
N ALA A 15 15.58 -11.08 -4.52
CA ALA A 15 14.16 -10.79 -4.39
C ALA A 15 13.54 -10.29 -5.71
N ALA A 16 14.27 -9.48 -6.48
CA ALA A 16 13.83 -9.01 -7.79
C ALA A 16 13.73 -10.18 -8.79
N ALA A 17 14.71 -11.09 -8.81
CA ALA A 17 14.68 -12.29 -9.64
C ALA A 17 13.52 -13.22 -9.27
N ALA A 18 13.27 -13.42 -7.97
CA ALA A 18 12.14 -14.21 -7.48
C ALA A 18 10.80 -13.56 -7.87
N ALA A 19 10.66 -12.24 -7.71
CA ALA A 19 9.45 -11.52 -8.10
C ALA A 19 9.18 -11.60 -9.61
N ALA A 20 10.22 -11.48 -10.44
CA ALA A 20 10.10 -11.64 -11.88
C ALA A 20 9.61 -13.05 -12.28
N SER A 21 10.14 -14.10 -11.65
CA SER A 21 9.69 -15.48 -11.85
C SER A 21 8.22 -15.68 -11.44
N LEU A 22 7.81 -15.12 -10.31
CA LEU A 22 6.41 -15.18 -9.86
C LEU A 22 5.47 -14.43 -10.82
N GLN A 23 5.90 -13.30 -11.37
CA GLN A 23 5.14 -12.54 -12.37
C GLN A 23 4.97 -13.34 -13.67
N GLU A 24 6.02 -14.01 -14.14
CA GLU A 24 5.95 -14.88 -15.32
C GLU A 24 4.97 -16.04 -15.10
N GLN A 25 5.06 -16.72 -13.95
CA GLN A 25 4.14 -17.79 -13.57
C GLN A 25 2.69 -17.31 -13.48
N ALA A 26 2.45 -16.14 -12.86
CA ALA A 26 1.13 -15.54 -12.78
C ALA A 26 0.56 -15.17 -14.17
N GLY A 27 1.41 -14.66 -15.06
CA GLY A 27 1.06 -14.36 -16.46
C GLY A 27 0.67 -15.62 -17.22
N ALA A 28 1.43 -16.70 -17.07
CA ALA A 28 1.11 -18.00 -17.68
C ALA A 28 -0.25 -18.54 -17.17
N LEU A 29 -0.48 -18.49 -15.85
CA LEU A 29 -1.76 -18.89 -15.26
C LEU A 29 -2.93 -18.04 -15.75
N SER A 30 -2.75 -16.71 -15.83
CA SER A 30 -3.77 -15.80 -16.38
C SER A 30 -4.09 -16.11 -17.83
N GLY A 31 -3.06 -16.40 -18.65
CA GLY A 31 -3.22 -16.85 -20.03
C GLY A 31 -4.05 -18.12 -20.14
N VAL A 32 -3.78 -19.12 -19.30
CA VAL A 32 -4.57 -20.36 -19.25
C VAL A 32 -6.03 -20.09 -18.86
N VAL A 33 -6.26 -19.26 -17.85
CA VAL A 33 -7.60 -18.90 -17.39
C VAL A 33 -8.38 -18.08 -18.44
N SER A 34 -7.69 -17.29 -19.27
CA SER A 34 -8.32 -16.43 -20.29
C SER A 34 -9.11 -17.18 -21.36
N VAL A 35 -8.77 -18.45 -21.61
CA VAL A 35 -9.47 -19.31 -22.58
C VAL A 35 -10.85 -19.73 -22.06
N PHE A 36 -11.06 -19.73 -20.75
CA PHE A 36 -12.36 -20.05 -20.17
C PHE A 36 -13.32 -18.86 -20.34
N ARG A 37 -14.33 -19.05 -21.18
CA ARG A 37 -15.46 -18.13 -21.31
C ARG A 37 -16.55 -18.54 -20.33
N LEU A 38 -16.96 -17.61 -19.46
CA LEU A 38 -18.09 -17.80 -18.57
C LEU A 38 -19.36 -17.35 -19.28
N ASP A 39 -20.11 -18.30 -19.86
CA ASP A 39 -21.42 -18.01 -20.43
C ASP A 39 -22.41 -17.74 -19.29
N GLY A 40 -22.95 -16.53 -19.22
CA GLY A 40 -24.05 -16.17 -18.28
C GLY A 40 -23.72 -15.14 -17.19
N VAL A 41 -22.49 -14.65 -17.10
CA VAL A 41 -22.16 -13.49 -16.24
C VAL A 41 -21.79 -12.32 -17.15
N ALA A 42 -22.69 -11.34 -17.26
CA ALA A 42 -22.33 -10.06 -17.84
C ALA A 42 -21.10 -9.52 -17.10
N PRO A 43 -20.02 -9.12 -17.79
CA PRO A 43 -18.83 -8.62 -17.11
C PRO A 43 -19.22 -7.44 -16.23
N ALA A 44 -19.10 -7.62 -14.91
CA ALA A 44 -19.27 -6.53 -13.98
C ALA A 44 -18.17 -5.50 -14.29
N PRO A 45 -18.50 -4.20 -14.41
CA PRO A 45 -17.51 -3.18 -14.71
C PRO A 45 -16.41 -3.22 -13.64
N VAL A 46 -15.18 -3.49 -14.06
CA VAL A 46 -14.00 -3.39 -13.21
C VAL A 46 -13.88 -1.94 -12.77
N ARG A 47 -14.29 -1.66 -11.53
CA ARG A 47 -14.19 -0.31 -10.97
C ARG A 47 -12.71 -0.10 -10.66
N ALA A 48 -12.04 0.74 -11.46
CA ALA A 48 -10.67 1.15 -11.17
C ALA A 48 -10.63 1.73 -9.76
N SER A 49 -9.90 1.06 -8.86
CA SER A 49 -9.59 1.56 -7.53
C SER A 49 -8.56 2.69 -7.68
N VAL A 50 -9.05 3.91 -7.85
CA VAL A 50 -8.22 5.11 -7.69
C VAL A 50 -7.78 5.15 -6.22
N PRO A 51 -6.48 5.24 -5.90
CA PRO A 51 -6.06 5.44 -4.52
C PRO A 51 -6.68 6.76 -4.06
N ALA A 52 -7.53 6.67 -3.02
CA ALA A 52 -8.14 7.82 -2.39
C ALA A 52 -7.02 8.68 -1.79
N ALA A 53 -6.61 9.72 -2.51
CA ALA A 53 -5.83 10.79 -1.93
C ALA A 53 -6.65 11.32 -0.74
N VAL A 54 -6.10 11.18 0.46
CA VAL A 54 -6.70 11.64 1.72
C VAL A 54 -6.96 13.14 1.58
N ALA A 55 -8.18 13.50 1.20
CA ALA A 55 -8.65 14.87 1.22
C ALA A 55 -8.68 15.30 2.68
N ARG A 56 -7.63 16.01 3.08
CA ARG A 56 -7.47 16.58 4.41
C ARG A 56 -8.69 17.46 4.67
N THR A 57 -9.43 17.12 5.71
CA THR A 57 -10.57 17.86 6.24
C THR A 57 -10.22 19.33 6.40
N ALA A 58 -10.73 20.16 5.50
CA ALA A 58 -10.71 21.61 5.63
C ALA A 58 -12.15 22.13 5.63
N LEU A 59 -12.84 21.89 6.74
CA LEU A 59 -13.94 22.74 7.18
C LEU A 59 -13.52 23.35 8.52
N GLN A 60 -12.70 24.40 8.44
CA GLN A 60 -12.53 25.35 9.53
C GLN A 60 -13.47 26.52 9.26
N THR A 61 -14.47 26.73 10.12
CA THR A 61 -14.87 28.05 10.64
C THR A 61 -15.92 27.91 11.74
N ALA A 62 -15.51 28.06 13.01
CA ALA A 62 -16.12 28.96 14.03
C ALA A 62 -15.69 28.56 15.46
N PRO A 63 -15.49 29.51 16.39
CA PRO A 63 -14.72 29.30 17.62
C PRO A 63 -15.61 28.92 18.82
N ALA A 64 -15.12 28.02 19.68
CA ALA A 64 -15.71 27.76 20.99
C ALA A 64 -14.61 27.85 22.08
N THR A 65 -14.65 28.98 22.78
CA THR A 65 -14.33 29.22 24.20
C THR A 65 -13.32 28.29 24.90
N ARG A 66 -12.16 28.89 25.17
CA ARG A 66 -11.06 28.41 26.03
C ARG A 66 -11.55 28.23 27.48
N LYS A 67 -11.40 27.03 28.07
CA LYS A 67 -11.50 26.84 29.53
C LYS A 67 -10.49 25.82 30.04
N GLY A 68 -9.56 26.31 30.87
CA GLY A 68 -8.94 25.60 31.99
C GLY A 68 -7.83 24.58 31.68
N ARG A 69 -6.57 24.98 31.89
CA ARG A 69 -5.42 24.07 32.09
C ARG A 69 -5.49 23.47 33.52
N PRO A 70 -5.09 22.22 33.69
CA PRO A 70 -3.93 21.96 34.56
C PRO A 70 -2.86 21.10 33.89
N SER A 71 -1.66 21.20 34.45
CA SER A 71 -0.34 20.71 34.01
C SER A 71 -0.09 19.22 34.20
N HIS A 72 0.70 18.62 33.29
CA HIS A 72 1.65 17.52 33.55
C HIS A 72 2.53 17.41 32.29
N ASP A 73 3.81 17.79 32.21
CA ASP A 73 4.96 17.36 33.04
C ASP A 73 5.04 15.84 33.27
N GLU A 74 4.52 15.03 32.34
CA GLU A 74 4.51 13.56 32.46
C GLU A 74 5.12 12.78 31.28
N TRP A 75 5.60 13.46 30.23
CA TRP A 75 6.15 12.77 29.05
C TRP A 75 7.60 13.17 28.69
N GLU A 76 8.36 13.78 29.62
CA GLU A 76 9.83 13.94 29.51
C GLU A 76 10.58 13.06 30.52
N GLN A 77 10.24 11.78 30.62
CA GLN A 77 11.11 10.83 31.29
C GLN A 77 10.89 9.42 30.75
N PHE A 78 11.44 9.12 29.57
CA PHE A 78 12.05 7.82 29.19
C PHE A 78 12.88 7.99 27.92
#